data_AF-A0A967HDF6-F1
#
_entry.id   AF-A0A967HDF6-F1
#
_cell.length_a   1.000
_cell.length_b   1.000
_cell.length_c   1.000
_cell.angle_alpha   90.00
_cell.angle_beta   90.00
_cell.angle_gamma   90.00
#
_symmetry.space_group_name_H-M   'P 1'
#
loop_
_entity.id
_entity.type
_entity.pdbx_description
1 polymer ?
#
loop_
_entity_poly.entity_id
_entity_poly.type
_entity_poly.pdbx_seq_one_letter_code
_entity_poly.pdbx_strand_id
1 'polypeptide(L)'
;DATKVSVAWLVVTYFLHTCGELALSPVGLSSMTKLAPAGRVGQMMGVWFIAAALGNLFAGLVAGNLEVLPPSDLFRAVAIFASAAGVVALAVSPWVKRLTGGIQ
;
A
#
# COMPACT_ATOMS: atom_id res chain seq x y z
N ASP A 1 28.89 -17.18 -6.79
CA ASP A 1 29.17 -17.11 -5.34
C ASP A 1 28.04 -16.47 -4.57
N ALA A 2 27.47 -17.18 -3.61
CA ALA A 2 26.43 -16.66 -2.73
C ALA A 2 27.06 -15.83 -1.61
N THR A 3 27.36 -14.56 -1.91
CA THR A 3 27.82 -13.58 -0.91
C THR A 3 26.72 -13.40 0.13
N LYS A 4 26.94 -13.90 1.35
CA LYS A 4 25.97 -13.77 2.44
C LYS A 4 25.81 -12.29 2.79
N VAL A 5 24.58 -11.80 2.72
CA VAL A 5 24.25 -10.41 3.02
C VAL A 5 23.99 -10.25 4.53
N SER A 6 24.32 -9.10 5.11
CA SER A 6 24.08 -8.82 6.53
C SER A 6 22.58 -8.80 6.87
N VAL A 7 22.22 -9.34 8.05
CA VAL A 7 20.86 -9.31 8.62
C VAL A 7 20.33 -7.87 8.76
N ALA A 8 21.22 -6.88 8.83
CA ALA A 8 20.85 -5.46 8.88
C ALA A 8 19.92 -5.04 7.73
N TRP A 9 20.03 -5.65 6.55
CA TRP A 9 19.15 -5.35 5.41
C TRP A 9 17.69 -5.74 5.65
N LEU A 10 17.46 -6.86 6.34
CA LEU A 10 16.11 -7.26 6.73
C LEU A 10 15.55 -6.27 7.75
N VAL A 11 16.34 -5.92 8.76
CA VAL A 11 15.92 -4.96 9.80
C VAL A 11 15.48 -3.64 9.18
N VAL A 12 16.28 -3.06 8.28
CA VAL A 12 15.95 -1.81 7.59
C VAL A 12 14.70 -1.95 6.72
N THR A 13 14.59 -3.05 5.97
CA THR A 13 13.43 -3.27 5.08
C THR A 13 12.13 -3.37 5.87
N TYR A 14 12.09 -4.19 6.91
CA TYR A 14 10.92 -4.32 7.78
C TYR A 14 10.62 -3.03 8.52
N PHE A 15 11.64 -2.31 9.00
CA PHE A 15 11.47 -1.01 9.64
C PHE A 15 10.77 -0.01 8.70
N LEU A 16 11.24 0.13 7.46
CA LEU A 16 10.63 1.00 6.47
C LEU A 16 9.20 0.58 6.13
N HIS A 17 8.94 -0.73 6.03
CA HIS A 17 7.61 -1.25 5.74
C HIS A 17 6.62 -0.91 6.86
N THR A 18 7.00 -1.16 8.11
CA THR A 18 6.20 -0.82 9.30
C THR A 18 5.97 0.69 9.41
N CYS A 19 6.98 1.52 9.15
CA CYS A 19 6.80 2.98 9.12
C CYS A 19 5.76 3.42 8.08
N GLY A 20 5.77 2.79 6.90
CA GLY A 20 4.75 3.02 5.86
C GLY A 20 3.35 2.59 6.29
N GLU A 21 3.23 1.41 6.90
CA GLU A 21 1.96 0.88 7.42
C GLU A 21 1.36 1.78 8.51
N LEU A 22 2.21 2.28 9.41
CA LEU A 22 1.81 3.18 10.49
C LEU A 22 1.36 4.55 9.97
N ALA A 23 1.88 5.01 8.83
CA ALA A 23 1.42 6.26 8.21
C ALA A 23 0.08 6.07 7.47
N LEU A 24 -0.11 4.93 6.81
CA LEU A 24 -1.28 4.68 5.96
C LEU A 24 -2.51 4.20 6.73
N SER A 25 -2.35 3.30 7.70
CA SER A 25 -3.47 2.65 8.38
C SER A 25 -4.35 3.62 9.18
N PRO A 26 -3.82 4.47 10.07
CA PRO A 26 -4.65 5.39 10.86
C PRO A 26 -5.24 6.53 10.01
N VAL A 27 -4.47 7.04 9.03
CA VAL A 27 -4.92 8.13 8.15
C VAL A 27 -5.99 7.65 7.17
N GLY A 28 -5.85 6.44 6.61
CA GLY A 28 -6.81 5.87 5.68
C GLY A 28 -8.15 5.56 6.33
N LEU A 29 -8.14 4.93 7.51
CA LEU A 29 -9.35 4.66 8.29
C LEU A 29 -10.07 5.95 8.73
N SER A 30 -9.32 6.97 9.16
CA SER A 30 -9.91 8.27 9.50
C SER A 30 -10.54 8.96 8.29
N SER A 31 -9.89 8.89 7.13
CA SER A 31 -10.40 9.50 5.90
C SER A 31 -11.69 8.82 5.41
N MET A 32 -11.76 7.48 5.47
CA MET A 32 -12.97 6.76 5.04
C MET A 32 -14.18 7.01 5.94
N THR A 33 -13.98 7.29 7.23
CA THR A 33 -15.08 7.65 8.14
C THR A 33 -15.50 9.12 7.98
N LYS A 34 -14.55 10.05 7.81
CA LYS A 34 -14.84 11.48 7.61
C LYS A 34 -15.53 11.79 6.27
N LEU A 35 -15.17 11.08 5.21
CA LEU A 35 -15.74 11.27 3.88
C LEU A 35 -16.97 10.39 3.62
N ALA A 36 -17.36 9.55 4.58
CA ALA A 36 -18.53 8.70 4.44
C ALA A 36 -19.83 9.54 4.44
N PRO A 37 -20.80 9.24 3.56
CA PRO A 37 -22.13 9.81 3.62
C PRO A 37 -22.81 9.50 4.96
N ALA A 38 -23.63 10.43 5.46
CA ALA A 38 -24.39 10.24 6.69
C ALA A 38 -25.15 8.90 6.67
N GLY A 39 -24.95 8.09 7.72
CA GLY A 39 -25.59 6.77 7.86
C GLY A 39 -24.96 5.62 7.04
N ARG A 40 -23.92 5.85 6.23
CA ARG A 40 -23.26 4.81 5.40
C ARG A 40 -21.81 4.50 5.79
N VAL A 41 -21.41 4.87 7.01
CA VAL A 41 -20.05 4.62 7.52
C VAL A 41 -19.67 3.14 7.45
N GLY A 42 -20.60 2.23 7.83
CA GLY A 42 -20.36 0.79 7.77
C GLY A 42 -20.09 0.27 6.34
N GLN A 43 -20.74 0.83 5.33
CA GLN A 43 -20.51 0.45 3.93
C GLN A 43 -19.15 0.93 3.43
N MET A 44 -18.76 2.17 3.77
CA MET A 44 -17.44 2.73 3.42
C MET A 44 -16.29 1.97 4.09
N MET A 45 -16.49 1.54 5.34
CA MET A 45 -15.55 0.66 6.04
C MET A 45 -15.46 -0.72 5.37
N GLY A 46 -16.58 -1.25 4.86
CA GLY A 46 -16.58 -2.45 4.03
C GLY A 46 -15.72 -2.29 2.77
N VAL A 47 -15.83 -1.16 2.07
CA VAL A 47 -14.99 -0.85 0.89
C VAL A 47 -13.50 -0.79 1.25
N TRP A 48 -13.15 -0.21 2.40
CA TRP A 48 -11.78 -0.19 2.91
C TRP A 48 -11.20 -1.60 3.09
N PHE A 49 -11.94 -2.50 3.76
CA PHE A 49 -11.49 -3.88 3.97
C PHE A 49 -11.47 -4.71 2.70
N ILE A 50 -12.40 -4.50 1.78
CA ILE A 50 -12.39 -5.16 0.47
C ILE A 50 -11.15 -4.74 -0.33
N ALA A 51 -10.82 -3.44 -0.33
CA ALA A 51 -9.61 -2.95 -0.98
C ALA A 51 -8.34 -3.59 -0.37
N ALA A 52 -8.26 -3.71 0.96
CA ALA A 52 -7.16 -4.39 1.63
C ALA A 52 -7.09 -5.89 1.28
N ALA A 53 -8.23 -6.59 1.23
CA ALA A 53 -8.29 -7.99 0.85
C ALA A 53 -7.84 -8.22 -0.60
N LEU A 54 -8.28 -7.37 -1.53
CA LEU A 54 -7.85 -7.41 -2.93
C LEU A 54 -6.35 -7.10 -3.08
N GLY A 55 -5.82 -6.16 -2.30
CA GLY A 55 -4.38 -5.87 -2.26
C GLY A 55 -3.57 -7.09 -1.82
N ASN A 56 -4.02 -7.79 -0.78
CA ASN A 56 -3.38 -9.04 -0.31
C ASN A 56 -3.49 -10.16 -1.35
N LEU A 57 -4.65 -10.30 -2.03
CA LEU A 57 -4.80 -11.27 -3.12
C LEU A 57 -3.82 -10.98 -4.25
N PHE A 58 -3.70 -9.72 -4.68
CA PHE A 58 -2.76 -9.32 -5.72
C PHE A 58 -1.31 -9.61 -5.31
N ALA A 59 -0.94 -9.27 -4.07
CA ALA A 59 0.37 -9.58 -3.53
C ALA A 59 0.64 -11.10 -3.51
N GLY A 60 -0.35 -11.91 -3.16
CA GLY A 60 -0.27 -13.37 -3.19
C GLY A 60 -0.10 -13.94 -4.59
N LEU A 61 -0.82 -13.41 -5.59
CA LEU A 61 -0.66 -13.82 -6.99
C LEU A 61 0.73 -13.46 -7.54
N VAL A 62 1.23 -12.27 -7.21
CA VAL A 62 2.58 -11.84 -7.60
C VAL A 62 3.64 -12.70 -6.92
N ALA A 63 3.49 -12.99 -5.61
CA ALA A 63 4.38 -13.88 -4.88
C ALA A 63 4.33 -15.33 -5.39
N GLY A 64 3.19 -15.81 -5.89
CA GLY A 64 3.07 -17.14 -6.49
C GLY A 64 3.91 -17.34 -7.75
N ASN A 65 4.34 -16.26 -8.41
CA ASN A 65 5.25 -16.32 -9.57
C ASN A 65 6.74 -16.50 -9.16
N LEU A 66 7.05 -16.58 -7.86
CA LEU A 66 8.40 -16.81 -7.34
C LEU A 66 9.04 -18.10 -7.82
N GLU A 67 8.26 -19.13 -8.17
CA GLU A 67 8.80 -20.43 -8.62
C GLU A 67 9.31 -20.39 -10.07
N VAL A 68 8.89 -19.40 -10.86
CA VAL A 68 9.16 -19.32 -12.31
C VAL A 68 10.22 -18.26 -12.63
N LEU A 69 10.37 -17.23 -11.79
CA LEU A 69 11.26 -16.09 -12.04
C LEU A 69 12.39 -15.99 -11.00
N PRO A 70 13.59 -15.53 -11.38
CA PRO A 70 14.65 -15.25 -10.42
C PRO A 70 14.19 -14.19 -9.39
N PRO A 71 14.47 -14.35 -8.09
CA PRO A 71 13.96 -13.46 -7.04
C PRO A 71 14.27 -11.97 -7.26
N SER A 72 15.41 -11.66 -7.87
CA SER A 72 15.82 -10.28 -8.19
C SER A 72 14.83 -9.57 -9.12
N ASP A 73 14.29 -10.28 -10.10
CA ASP A 73 13.36 -9.69 -11.07
C ASP A 73 11.98 -9.46 -10.44
N LEU A 74 11.56 -10.36 -9.54
CA LEU A 74 10.32 -10.17 -8.80
C LEU A 74 10.40 -8.97 -7.85
N PHE A 75 11.46 -8.89 -7.02
CA PHE A 75 11.62 -7.75 -6.11
C PHE A 75 11.72 -6.43 -6.87
N ARG A 76 12.35 -6.44 -8.05
CA ARG A 76 12.40 -5.27 -8.93
C ARG A 76 11.01 -4.90 -9.49
N ALA A 77 10.22 -5.88 -9.92
CA ALA A 77 8.86 -5.64 -10.39
C ALA A 77 7.96 -5.06 -9.27
N VAL A 78 8.03 -5.62 -8.06
CA VAL A 78 7.31 -5.12 -6.89
C VAL A 78 7.77 -3.70 -6.53
N ALA A 79 9.07 -3.41 -6.57
CA ALA A 79 9.61 -2.08 -6.31
C ALA A 79 9.13 -1.03 -7.35
N ILE A 80 9.12 -1.39 -8.64
CA ILE A 80 8.61 -0.52 -9.71
C ILE A 80 7.11 -0.29 -9.52
N PHE A 81 6.34 -1.33 -9.22
CA PHE A 81 4.90 -1.21 -9.00
C PHE A 81 4.58 -0.31 -7.80
N ALA A 82 5.24 -0.51 -6.65
CA ALA A 82 5.05 0.29 -5.44
C ALA A 82 5.45 1.76 -5.64
N SER A 83 6.57 2.01 -6.32
CA SER A 83 7.02 3.37 -6.63
C SER A 83 6.10 4.07 -7.64
N ALA A 84 5.65 3.37 -8.68
CA ALA A 84 4.66 3.90 -9.62
C ALA A 84 3.34 4.24 -8.92
N ALA A 85 2.82 3.35 -8.06
CA ALA A 85 1.62 3.62 -7.27
C ALA A 85 1.79 4.83 -6.36
N GLY A 86 2.95 4.99 -5.71
CA GLY A 86 3.28 6.15 -4.89
C GLY A 86 3.32 7.46 -5.69
N VAL A 87 3.95 7.45 -6.87
CA VAL A 87 3.99 8.62 -7.77
C VAL A 87 2.60 8.99 -8.26
N VAL A 88 1.78 8.01 -8.65
CA VAL A 88 0.38 8.24 -9.06
C VAL A 88 -0.42 8.84 -7.90
N ALA A 89 -0.26 8.32 -6.68
CA ALA A 89 -0.93 8.87 -5.50
C ALA A 89 -0.54 10.34 -5.25
N LEU A 90 0.75 10.69 -5.39
CA LEU A 90 1.20 12.07 -5.27
C LEU A 90 0.64 12.97 -6.38
N ALA A 91 0.61 12.49 -7.63
CA ALA A 91 0.07 13.23 -8.77
C ALA A 91 -1.45 13.47 -8.65
N VAL A 92 -2.19 12.52 -8.07
CA VAL A 92 -3.64 12.61 -7.83
C VAL A 92 -3.97 13.39 -6.55
N SER A 93 -3.02 13.51 -5.61
CA SER A 93 -3.20 14.22 -4.34
C SER A 93 -3.76 15.66 -4.44
N PRO A 94 -3.34 16.54 -5.37
CA PRO A 94 -3.92 17.88 -5.48
C PRO A 94 -5.38 17.85 -5.90
N TRP A 95 -5.78 16.87 -6.71
CA TRP A 95 -7.16 16.76 -7.18
C TRP A 95 -8.08 16.23 -6.08
N VAL A 96 -7.63 15.21 -5.33
CA VAL A 96 -8.36 14.70 -4.15
C VAL A 96 -8.57 15.81 -3.14
N LYS A 97 -7.53 16.60 -2.83
CA LYS A 97 -7.64 17.75 -1.91
C LYS A 97 -8.62 18.81 -2.38
N ARG A 98 -8.75 19.02 -3.69
CA ARG A 98 -9.75 19.94 -4.26
C ARG A 98 -11.18 19.43 -4.11
N LEU A 99 -11.39 18.12 -4.22
CA LEU A 99 -12.70 17.49 -4.11
C LEU A 99 -13.18 17.34 -2.65
N THR A 100 -12.26 17.26 -1.68
CA THR A 100 -12.61 17.18 -0.25
C THR A 100 -12.99 18.53 0.39
N GLY A 101 -12.95 19.62 -0.38
CA GLY A 101 -13.90 20.74 -0.29
C GLY A 101 -14.23 21.37 1.07
N GLY A 102 -13.31 21.35 2.05
CA GLY A 102 -13.47 22.03 3.34
C GLY A 102 -13.81 21.15 4.55
N ILE A 103 -13.76 19.82 4.44
CA ILE A 103 -13.85 18.93 5.61
C ILE A 103 -12.41 18.66 6.11
N GLN A 104 -11.94 19.46 7.07
CA GLN A 104 -10.74 19.16 7.87
C GLN A 104 -11.15 18.48 9.18
#